data_AF-A0A2X1NAQ2-F1
#
_entry.id   AF-A0A2X1NAQ2-F1
#
_cell.length_a   1.000
_cell.length_b   1.000
_cell.length_c   1.000
_cell.angle_alpha   90.00
_cell.angle_beta   90.00
_cell.angle_gamma   90.00
#
_symmetry.space_group_name_H-M   'P 1'
#
loop_
_entity.id
_entity.type
_entity.pdbx_description
1 polymer ?
#
loop_
_entity_poly.entity_id
_entity_poly.type
_entity_poly.pdbx_seq_one_letter_code
_entity_poly.pdbx_strand_id
1 'polypeptide(L)'
;MNAGGSVSDTVISAGGGQSLQGQAVNTTLNGGEQWVHEGGIATGTVINEKGWQAVKSGAVATDTVVNTGAEGGPDAENGDTGQTVYGDAVRTTINKNGRQIVAAEGTVNTTVVLCRRRPDCTWLRTGYHAEWGVPVCAQRRYGVWHCCKQ
;
A
#
# COMPACT_ATOMS: atom_id res chain seq x y z
N MET A 1 -10.91 2.80 -16.80
CA MET A 1 -10.09 3.74 -17.60
C MET A 1 -9.27 2.92 -18.57
N ASN A 2 -9.49 3.06 -19.88
CA ASN A 2 -8.80 2.25 -20.90
C ASN A 2 -7.34 2.69 -21.07
N ALA A 3 -6.55 1.85 -21.74
CA ALA A 3 -5.17 2.15 -22.09
C ALA A 3 -5.05 3.48 -22.84
N GLY A 4 -4.08 4.31 -22.46
CA GLY A 4 -3.86 5.66 -23.01
C GLY A 4 -4.76 6.75 -22.41
N GLY A 5 -5.79 6.41 -21.63
CA GLY A 5 -6.59 7.38 -20.88
C GLY A 5 -5.88 7.85 -19.61
N SER A 6 -6.07 9.12 -19.22
CA SER A 6 -5.58 9.68 -17.97
C SER A 6 -6.73 10.30 -17.17
N VAL A 7 -6.73 10.09 -15.85
CA VAL A 7 -7.68 10.70 -14.92
C VAL A 7 -6.92 11.24 -13.70
N SER A 8 -7.35 12.37 -13.17
CA SER A 8 -6.79 12.97 -11.96
C SER A 8 -7.84 13.17 -10.88
N ASP A 9 -7.39 13.30 -9.63
CA ASP A 9 -8.15 13.80 -8.47
C ASP A 9 -9.48 13.05 -8.26
N THR A 10 -9.47 11.75 -8.58
CA THR A 10 -10.64 10.89 -8.48
C THR A 10 -10.88 10.50 -7.04
N VAL A 11 -12.11 10.68 -6.55
CA VAL A 11 -12.52 10.19 -5.23
C VAL A 11 -13.42 8.97 -5.40
N ILE A 12 -13.02 7.83 -4.85
CA ILE A 12 -13.77 6.58 -4.87
C ILE A 12 -14.23 6.28 -3.46
N SER A 13 -15.54 6.37 -3.25
CA SER A 13 -16.18 6.13 -1.95
C SER A 13 -16.64 4.67 -1.82
N ALA A 14 -17.07 4.28 -0.61
CA ALA A 14 -17.60 2.94 -0.33
C ALA A 14 -18.62 2.44 -1.38
N GLY A 15 -18.40 1.22 -1.86
CA GLY A 15 -19.19 0.59 -2.94
C GLY A 15 -18.84 1.05 -4.36
N GLY A 16 -17.97 2.06 -4.49
CA GLY A 16 -17.41 2.50 -5.76
C GLY A 16 -16.12 1.74 -6.11
N GLY A 17 -15.84 1.64 -7.41
CA GLY A 17 -14.67 0.93 -7.90
C GLY A 17 -14.12 1.52 -9.20
N GLN A 18 -12.81 1.47 -9.37
CA GLN A 18 -12.13 1.89 -10.60
C GLN A 18 -11.22 0.78 -11.13
N SER A 19 -11.53 0.26 -12.32
CA SER A 19 -10.57 -0.52 -13.11
C SER A 19 -9.69 0.42 -13.93
N LEU A 20 -8.38 0.34 -13.73
CA LEU A 20 -7.38 1.22 -14.32
C LEU A 20 -6.43 0.43 -15.23
N GLN A 21 -6.53 0.66 -16.54
CA GLN A 21 -5.60 0.20 -17.58
C GLN A 21 -4.77 1.36 -18.18
N GLY A 22 -5.10 2.60 -17.84
CA GLY A 22 -4.38 3.81 -18.24
C GLY A 22 -3.63 4.43 -17.05
N GLN A 23 -3.61 5.76 -16.97
CA GLN A 23 -2.99 6.50 -15.88
C GLN A 23 -4.04 7.09 -14.92
N ALA A 24 -3.82 6.96 -13.62
CA ALA A 24 -4.56 7.69 -12.60
C ALA A 24 -3.61 8.45 -11.68
N VAL A 25 -3.92 9.71 -11.42
CA VAL A 25 -3.12 10.60 -10.57
C VAL A 25 -3.97 11.09 -9.40
N ASN A 26 -3.43 11.09 -8.19
CA ASN A 26 -4.07 11.60 -6.97
C ASN A 26 -5.45 10.97 -6.68
N THR A 27 -5.56 9.66 -6.87
CA THR A 27 -6.82 8.96 -6.53
C THR A 27 -6.95 8.87 -5.00
N THR A 28 -8.12 9.19 -4.46
CA THR A 28 -8.45 9.03 -3.04
C THR A 28 -9.46 7.89 -2.85
N LEU A 29 -9.11 6.87 -2.08
CA LEU A 29 -9.97 5.72 -1.78
C LEU A 29 -10.53 5.86 -0.35
N ASN A 30 -11.80 6.26 -0.24
CA ASN A 30 -12.53 6.42 1.02
C ASN A 30 -13.55 5.29 1.17
N GLY A 31 -13.06 4.07 1.35
CA GLY A 31 -13.87 2.84 1.36
C GLY A 31 -14.11 2.23 -0.02
N GLY A 32 -13.66 2.89 -1.09
CA GLY A 32 -13.75 2.40 -2.46
C GLY A 32 -12.51 1.63 -2.91
N GLU A 33 -12.60 1.07 -4.10
CA GLU A 33 -11.60 0.13 -4.63
C GLU A 33 -10.93 0.64 -5.92
N GLN A 34 -9.63 0.41 -6.04
CA GLN A 34 -8.87 0.66 -7.27
C GLN A 34 -8.13 -0.60 -7.69
N TRP A 35 -8.49 -1.14 -8.85
CA TRP A 35 -7.76 -2.23 -9.50
C TRP A 35 -6.86 -1.65 -10.59
N VAL A 36 -5.55 -1.65 -10.34
CA VAL A 36 -4.56 -1.31 -11.35
C VAL A 36 -4.21 -2.57 -12.13
N HIS A 37 -4.64 -2.62 -13.39
CA HIS A 37 -4.40 -3.73 -14.30
C HIS A 37 -3.06 -3.58 -15.02
N GLU A 38 -2.64 -4.63 -15.72
CA GLU A 38 -1.43 -4.65 -16.56
C GLU A 38 -1.35 -3.41 -17.47
N GLY A 39 -0.19 -2.76 -17.49
CA GLY A 39 0.05 -1.50 -18.21
C GLY A 39 -0.54 -0.25 -17.54
N GLY A 40 -1.34 -0.43 -16.47
CA GLY A 40 -1.89 0.66 -15.67
C GLY A 40 -0.87 1.26 -14.73
N ILE A 41 -0.93 2.59 -14.58
CA ILE A 41 -0.04 3.36 -13.71
C ILE A 41 -0.89 4.20 -12.75
N ALA A 42 -0.78 3.93 -11.45
CA ALA A 42 -1.39 4.74 -10.40
C ALA A 42 -0.32 5.57 -9.69
N THR A 43 -0.49 6.88 -9.60
CA THR A 43 0.47 7.78 -8.94
C THR A 43 -0.24 8.60 -7.86
N GLY A 44 0.32 8.62 -6.66
CA GLY A 44 -0.19 9.43 -5.56
C GLY A 44 -1.52 8.94 -5.00
N THR A 45 -1.83 7.64 -5.11
CA THR A 45 -3.06 7.11 -4.52
C THR A 45 -3.02 7.21 -3.00
N VAL A 46 -4.07 7.78 -2.40
CA VAL A 46 -4.25 7.84 -0.95
C VAL A 46 -5.35 6.85 -0.54
N ILE A 47 -4.99 5.85 0.26
CA ILE A 47 -5.88 4.80 0.72
C ILE A 47 -6.31 5.10 2.16
N ASN A 48 -7.54 5.56 2.34
CA ASN A 48 -8.14 5.88 3.64
C ASN A 48 -9.01 4.73 4.13
N GLU A 49 -9.72 4.93 5.25
CA GLU A 49 -10.49 3.89 5.95
C GLU A 49 -11.30 3.01 5.00
N LYS A 50 -11.07 1.69 5.09
CA LYS A 50 -11.68 0.63 4.26
C LYS A 50 -11.41 0.71 2.76
N GLY A 51 -10.59 1.66 2.31
CA GLY A 51 -10.16 1.73 0.91
C GLY A 51 -9.22 0.58 0.57
N TRP A 52 -9.21 0.18 -0.69
CA TRP A 52 -8.36 -0.91 -1.16
C TRP A 52 -7.78 -0.64 -2.54
N GLN A 53 -6.46 -0.81 -2.67
CA GLN A 53 -5.76 -0.79 -3.95
C GLN A 53 -5.14 -2.15 -4.24
N ALA A 54 -5.49 -2.72 -5.39
CA ALA A 54 -4.87 -3.92 -5.93
C ALA A 54 -4.00 -3.57 -7.13
N VAL A 55 -2.68 -3.75 -6.99
CA VAL A 55 -1.69 -3.55 -8.06
C VAL A 55 -1.40 -4.90 -8.70
N LYS A 56 -1.97 -5.18 -9.87
CA LYS A 56 -1.85 -6.50 -10.53
C LYS A 56 -0.48 -6.65 -11.20
N SER A 57 -0.16 -7.89 -11.59
CA SER A 57 1.08 -8.18 -12.35
C SER A 57 1.17 -7.29 -13.61
N GLY A 58 2.37 -6.76 -13.88
CA GLY A 58 2.62 -5.80 -14.97
C GLY A 58 2.04 -4.40 -14.76
N ALA A 59 1.49 -4.10 -13.57
CA ALA A 59 1.03 -2.76 -13.19
C ALA A 59 2.02 -2.07 -12.25
N VAL A 60 1.99 -0.74 -12.22
CA VAL A 60 2.87 0.07 -11.36
C VAL A 60 2.05 1.04 -10.50
N ALA A 61 2.30 1.02 -9.18
CA ALA A 61 1.82 2.03 -8.26
C ALA A 61 2.99 2.83 -7.67
N THR A 62 2.92 4.16 -7.74
CA THR A 62 3.95 5.05 -7.19
C THR A 62 3.34 6.02 -6.19
N ASP A 63 4.12 6.40 -5.17
CA ASP A 63 3.71 7.39 -4.16
C ASP A 63 2.40 7.05 -3.44
N THR A 64 2.14 5.76 -3.25
CA THR A 64 0.92 5.34 -2.55
C THR A 64 1.06 5.64 -1.07
N VAL A 65 0.05 6.28 -0.48
CA VAL A 65 -0.07 6.50 0.96
C VAL A 65 -1.16 5.58 1.51
N VAL A 66 -0.79 4.68 2.43
CA VAL A 66 -1.69 3.68 2.99
C VAL A 66 -2.00 3.99 4.46
N ASN A 67 -3.26 4.29 4.76
CA ASN A 67 -3.73 4.68 6.09
C ASN A 67 -4.66 3.63 6.76
N THR A 68 -4.92 2.50 6.10
CA THR A 68 -5.87 1.46 6.55
C THR A 68 -5.37 0.04 6.29
N GLY A 69 -6.02 -0.93 6.93
CA GLY A 69 -5.88 -2.37 6.71
C GLY A 69 -5.19 -3.13 7.84
N ALA A 70 -4.58 -2.44 8.80
CA ALA A 70 -3.98 -3.03 10.01
C ALA A 70 -4.68 -2.60 11.30
N GLU A 71 -5.97 -2.23 11.26
CA GLU A 71 -6.76 -1.82 12.43
C GLU A 71 -6.85 -2.93 13.47
N GLY A 72 -6.97 -4.18 13.02
CA GLY A 72 -7.00 -5.38 13.86
C GLY A 72 -5.63 -5.80 14.41
N GLY A 73 -4.55 -5.11 14.05
CA GLY A 73 -3.17 -5.48 14.41
C GLY A 73 -2.44 -6.30 13.34
N PRO A 74 -1.16 -6.65 13.59
CA PRO A 74 -0.31 -7.34 12.61
C PRO A 74 -0.74 -8.79 12.32
N ASP A 75 -1.41 -9.44 13.28
CA ASP A 75 -1.90 -10.81 13.16
C ASP A 75 -3.37 -10.89 12.69
N ALA A 76 -4.00 -9.75 12.41
CA ALA A 76 -5.34 -9.73 11.85
C ALA A 76 -5.33 -10.39 10.47
N GLU A 77 -6.41 -11.11 10.17
CA GLU A 77 -6.59 -11.70 8.86
C GLU A 77 -6.46 -10.66 7.76
N ASN A 78 -5.95 -11.11 6.62
CA ASN A 78 -5.78 -10.27 5.45
C ASN A 78 -7.16 -9.84 4.95
N GLY A 79 -7.60 -8.63 5.30
CA GLY A 79 -8.83 -8.04 4.75
C GLY A 79 -8.59 -7.37 3.38
N ASP A 80 -9.69 -7.13 2.66
CA ASP A 80 -9.74 -6.37 1.40
C ASP A 80 -9.58 -4.85 1.65
N THR A 81 -8.50 -4.48 2.33
CA THR A 81 -8.21 -3.09 2.72
C THR A 81 -6.71 -2.83 2.71
N GLY A 82 -6.32 -1.58 2.50
CA GLY A 82 -4.93 -1.19 2.34
C GLY A 82 -4.43 -1.43 0.92
N GLN A 83 -3.17 -1.81 0.76
CA GLN A 83 -2.57 -2.05 -0.55
C GLN A 83 -2.15 -3.52 -0.70
N THR A 84 -2.55 -4.16 -1.79
CA THR A 84 -2.07 -5.47 -2.21
C THR A 84 -1.28 -5.35 -3.50
N VAL A 85 -0.04 -5.82 -3.51
CA VAL A 85 0.91 -5.67 -4.61
C VAL A 85 1.27 -7.04 -5.18
N TYR A 86 0.80 -7.30 -6.40
CA TYR A 86 1.21 -8.42 -7.26
C TYR A 86 2.15 -7.95 -8.39
N GLY A 87 2.11 -6.68 -8.77
CA GLY A 87 3.05 -6.03 -9.70
C GLY A 87 4.12 -5.23 -8.97
N ASP A 88 4.33 -3.98 -9.38
CA ASP A 88 5.35 -3.09 -8.82
C ASP A 88 4.75 -1.98 -7.97
N ALA A 89 5.24 -1.81 -6.73
CA ALA A 89 4.97 -0.62 -5.92
C ALA A 89 6.26 0.11 -5.55
N VAL A 90 6.29 1.42 -5.73
CA VAL A 90 7.47 2.25 -5.53
C VAL A 90 7.15 3.44 -4.63
N ARG A 91 8.00 3.71 -3.63
CA ARG A 91 7.84 4.83 -2.68
C ARG A 91 6.48 4.80 -1.96
N THR A 92 6.08 3.62 -1.52
CA THR A 92 4.87 3.50 -0.70
C THR A 92 5.14 4.03 0.70
N THR A 93 4.26 4.90 1.21
CA THR A 93 4.26 5.33 2.61
C THR A 93 3.14 4.63 3.35
N ILE A 94 3.48 3.81 4.34
CA ILE A 94 2.51 3.10 5.18
C ILE A 94 2.41 3.84 6.51
N ASN A 95 1.30 4.52 6.75
CA ASN A 95 1.04 5.24 7.99
C ASN A 95 0.53 4.31 9.09
N LYS A 96 0.23 4.87 10.27
CA LYS A 96 -0.42 4.14 11.35
C LYS A 96 -1.71 3.48 10.83
N ASN A 97 -1.88 2.19 11.14
CA ASN A 97 -2.97 1.33 10.66
C ASN A 97 -2.90 0.99 9.16
N GLY A 98 -1.90 1.47 8.43
CA GLY A 98 -1.66 1.08 7.05
C GLY A 98 -1.17 -0.36 6.93
N ARG A 99 -1.56 -1.03 5.86
CA ARG A 99 -1.12 -2.39 5.53
C ARG A 99 -0.77 -2.50 4.05
N GLN A 100 0.46 -2.94 3.77
CA GLN A 100 0.88 -3.33 2.43
C GLN A 100 1.19 -4.83 2.43
N ILE A 101 0.52 -5.57 1.54
CA ILE A 101 0.79 -6.97 1.26
C ILE A 101 1.55 -7.07 -0.06
N VAL A 102 2.66 -7.78 -0.05
CA VAL A 102 3.39 -8.11 -1.28
C VAL A 102 3.19 -9.60 -1.56
N ALA A 103 2.52 -9.91 -2.66
CA ALA A 103 2.34 -11.28 -3.14
C ALA A 103 3.66 -11.84 -3.70
N ALA A 104 3.70 -13.14 -4.00
CA ALA A 104 4.92 -13.84 -4.41
C ALA A 104 5.62 -13.23 -5.65
N GLU A 105 4.87 -12.58 -6.54
CA GLU A 105 5.37 -11.91 -7.76
C GLU A 105 5.51 -10.39 -7.60
N GLY A 106 5.04 -9.84 -6.48
CA GLY A 106 5.07 -8.41 -6.23
C GLY A 106 6.49 -7.93 -5.91
N THR A 107 6.88 -6.81 -6.51
CA THR A 107 8.11 -6.10 -6.16
C THR A 107 7.76 -4.79 -5.48
N VAL A 108 8.44 -4.52 -4.37
CA VAL A 108 8.27 -3.27 -3.64
C VAL A 108 9.60 -2.61 -3.42
N ASN A 109 9.71 -1.35 -3.86
CA ASN A 109 10.92 -0.56 -3.75
C ASN A 109 10.66 0.70 -2.90
N THR A 110 11.57 0.97 -1.96
CA THR A 110 11.58 2.22 -1.18
C THR A 110 10.34 2.43 -0.30
N THR A 111 9.76 1.38 0.26
CA THR A 111 8.64 1.51 1.20
C THR A 111 9.10 2.10 2.53
N VAL A 112 8.44 3.18 2.95
CA VAL A 112 8.62 3.81 4.25
C VAL A 112 7.43 3.44 5.14
N VAL A 113 7.71 2.83 6.29
CA VAL A 113 6.67 2.48 7.27
C VAL A 113 6.76 3.43 8.46
N LEU A 114 5.70 4.20 8.70
CA LEU A 114 5.60 5.21 9.75
C LEU A 114 4.76 4.70 10.93
N CYS A 115 5.41 3.99 11.86
CA CYS A 115 4.90 3.60 13.16
C CYS A 115 5.28 4.62 14.25
N ARG A 116 4.50 4.69 15.33
CA ARG A 116 4.92 5.43 16.53
C ARG A 116 6.15 4.77 17.16
N ARG A 117 7.17 5.57 17.48
CA ARG A 117 8.36 5.14 18.22
C ARG A 117 7.93 4.50 19.56
N ARG A 118 8.27 3.22 19.74
CA ARG A 118 8.04 2.41 20.94
C ARG A 118 9.41 2.03 21.52
N PRO A 119 9.74 2.37 22.77
CA PRO A 119 11.03 2.03 23.38
C PRO A 119 11.28 0.52 23.59
N ASP A 120 10.25 -0.31 23.45
CA ASP A 120 10.19 -1.73 23.85
C ASP A 120 10.28 -2.73 22.68
N CYS A 121 10.46 -2.30 21.43
CA CYS A 121 10.63 -3.24 20.32
C CYS A 121 12.05 -3.84 20.30
N THR A 122 12.16 -5.13 20.57
CA THR A 122 13.35 -5.91 20.24
C THR A 122 13.36 -6.32 18.77
N TRP A 123 14.47 -6.02 18.11
CA TRP A 123 14.75 -6.19 16.68
C TRP A 123 14.47 -7.59 16.10
N LEU A 124 13.96 -7.65 14.87
CA LEU A 124 14.23 -8.72 13.92
C LEU A 124 14.62 -8.10 12.57
N ARG A 125 15.92 -8.15 12.22
CA ARG A 125 16.40 -7.84 10.86
C ARG A 125 16.22 -9.05 9.96
N THR A 126 15.72 -8.83 8.74
CA THR A 126 16.26 -9.38 7.48
C THR A 126 15.80 -8.53 6.26
N GLY A 127 16.73 -7.75 5.68
CA GLY A 127 16.85 -7.16 4.30
C GLY A 127 15.65 -6.47 3.60
N TYR A 128 15.76 -5.35 2.87
CA TYR A 128 16.87 -4.65 2.18
C TYR A 128 16.75 -3.11 2.35
N HIS A 129 17.91 -2.43 2.45
CA HIS A 129 18.16 -0.98 2.45
C HIS A 129 17.04 -0.03 2.96
N ALA A 130 17.06 0.26 4.27
CA ALA A 130 16.49 1.49 4.81
C ALA A 130 17.63 2.52 4.97
N GLU A 131 17.61 3.58 4.16
CA GLU A 131 18.46 4.75 4.41
C GLU A 131 17.97 5.49 5.66
N TRP A 132 18.94 6.05 6.38
CA TRP A 132 18.82 6.49 7.77
C TRP A 132 17.88 7.68 7.96
N GLY A 133 16.88 7.51 8.81
CA GLY A 133 16.10 8.60 9.39
C GLY A 133 14.95 8.06 10.23
N VAL A 134 15.15 8.00 11.55
CA VAL A 134 14.27 7.52 12.65
C VAL A 134 13.98 6.00 12.76
N PRO A 135 14.23 5.38 13.95
CA PRO A 135 13.97 3.96 14.18
C PRO A 135 12.47 3.72 14.39
N VAL A 136 11.88 2.92 13.52
CA VAL A 136 10.46 2.58 13.54
C VAL A 136 10.34 1.07 13.41
N CYS A 137 9.64 0.42 14.36
CA CYS A 137 9.49 -1.04 14.37
C CYS A 137 8.57 -1.49 13.24
N ALA A 138 9.14 -1.80 12.08
CA ALA A 138 8.46 -2.48 10.99
C ALA A 138 9.02 -3.90 10.88
N GLN A 139 8.13 -4.90 10.90
CA GLN A 139 8.51 -6.30 10.72
C GLN A 139 7.95 -6.81 9.40
N ARG A 140 8.82 -7.40 8.58
CA ARG A 140 8.42 -8.15 7.38
C ARG A 140 8.16 -9.59 7.80
N ARG A 141 6.90 -10.03 7.84
CA ARG A 141 6.54 -11.44 8.04
C ARG A 141 5.74 -11.91 6.83
N TYR A 142 6.18 -12.98 6.16
CA TYR A 142 5.50 -13.56 4.99
C TYR A 142 5.18 -12.56 3.87
N GLY A 143 6.05 -11.59 3.60
CA GLY A 143 5.85 -10.59 2.55
C GLY A 143 4.92 -9.43 2.92
N VAL A 144 4.45 -9.35 4.17
CA VAL A 144 3.59 -8.27 4.64
C VAL A 144 4.38 -7.27 5.49
N TRP A 145 4.15 -5.97 5.25
CA TRP A 145 4.74 -4.87 6.01
C TRP A 145 3.70 -4.30 6.96
N HIS A 146 4.02 -4.31 8.26
CA HIS A 146 3.16 -3.74 9.30
C HIS A 146 3.96 -3.08 10.42
N CYS A 147 3.26 -2.25 11.17
CA CYS A 147 3.69 -1.81 12.49
C CYS A 147 3.50 -2.92 13.53
N CYS A 148 4.57 -3.31 14.24
CA CYS A 148 4.46 -4.19 15.39
C CYS A 148 3.61 -3.54 16.49
N LYS A 149 2.62 -4.28 17.01
CA LYS A 149 2.07 -4.06 18.36
C LYS A 149 2.36 -5.30 19.19
N GLN A 150 2.46 -5.07 20.51
CA GLN A 150 2.62 -6.07 21.56
C GLN A 150 1.64 -7.23 21.42
#